data_AF-X1HT24-F1
#
_entry.id   AF-X1HT24-F1
#
_cell.length_a   1.000
_cell.length_b   1.000
_cell.length_c   1.000
_cell.angle_alpha   90.00
_cell.angle_beta   90.00
_cell.angle_gamma   90.00
#
_symmetry.space_group_name_H-M   'P 1'
#
loop_
_entity.id
_entity.type
_entity.pdbx_description
1 polymer ?
#
loop_
_entity_poly.entity_id
_entity_poly.type
_entity_poly.pdbx_seq_one_letter_code
_entity_poly.pdbx_strand_id
1 'polypeptide(L)'
;AAADSWIAFEITALAVAIGDKYRMEVTRPSGKAYAADVLYDGTYWKNNKGAFDGSEFDYTNAMGFVLIVPEYVTEGDRVALPLDLSSIPDVDTSLVEWTEDKPANTDIEVKFAINEDPTTEPAADEYIAAVNGDPIPGISSGDDLTGKWLWAKQELSTTDNTKTPKLQTMREYIYDKTAKGVGPMEHGDLVFRGSTVLSILPAGTADQVLQTRGTTRSLWWRSP
;
A
#
# COMPACT_ATOMS: atom_id res chain seq x y z
N ALA A 1 -9.76 57.16 -23.71
CA ALA A 1 -10.19 55.88 -23.13
C ALA A 1 -9.90 54.81 -24.18
N ALA A 2 -8.92 53.95 -23.95
CA ALA A 2 -8.70 52.80 -24.82
C ALA A 2 -9.87 51.84 -24.59
N ALA A 3 -10.56 51.44 -25.65
CA ALA A 3 -11.62 50.46 -25.54
C ALA A 3 -11.00 49.12 -25.14
N ASP A 4 -11.37 48.60 -23.98
CA ASP A 4 -11.02 47.25 -23.57
C ASP A 4 -11.64 46.28 -24.60
N SER A 5 -10.79 45.70 -25.44
CA SER A 5 -11.18 44.73 -26.44
C SER A 5 -11.31 43.37 -25.76
N TRP A 6 -12.52 43.04 -25.32
CA TRP A 6 -12.85 41.71 -24.78
C TRP A 6 -12.97 40.72 -25.94
N ILE A 7 -12.26 39.60 -25.86
CA ILE A 7 -12.50 38.45 -26.72
C ILE A 7 -13.22 37.41 -25.87
N ALA A 8 -14.48 37.12 -26.20
CA ALA A 8 -15.21 36.01 -25.62
C ALA A 8 -14.78 34.71 -26.31
N PHE A 9 -14.49 33.67 -25.53
CA PHE A 9 -14.29 32.32 -26.03
C PHE A 9 -15.29 31.37 -25.37
N GLU A 10 -15.88 30.51 -26.18
CA GLU A 10 -16.80 29.45 -25.76
C GLU A 10 -15.97 28.16 -25.63
N ILE A 11 -15.84 27.65 -24.40
CA ILE A 11 -15.21 26.35 -24.17
C ILE A 11 -16.29 25.30 -24.34
N THR A 12 -16.23 24.53 -25.42
CA THR A 12 -17.08 23.35 -25.57
C THR A 12 -16.65 22.33 -24.52
N ALA A 13 -17.58 21.98 -23.62
CA ALA A 13 -17.31 21.25 -22.39
C ALA A 13 -16.42 20.01 -22.58
N LEU A 14 -15.16 20.11 -22.16
CA LEU A 14 -14.54 18.99 -21.45
C LEU A 14 -15.35 18.83 -20.16
N ALA A 15 -15.55 17.59 -19.70
CA ALA A 15 -16.23 17.32 -18.45
C ALA A 15 -15.38 17.84 -17.27
N VAL A 16 -15.53 19.14 -16.96
CA VAL A 16 -14.84 19.82 -15.87
C VAL A 16 -15.66 19.58 -14.61
N ALA A 17 -15.12 18.82 -13.66
CA ALA A 17 -15.75 18.64 -12.36
C ALA A 17 -15.39 19.79 -11.39
N ILE A 18 -16.35 20.16 -10.55
CA ILE A 18 -16.16 21.18 -9.51
C ILE A 18 -15.15 20.68 -8.49
N GLY A 19 -14.10 21.47 -8.22
CA GLY A 19 -13.07 21.18 -7.22
C GLY A 19 -11.78 20.57 -7.76
N ASP A 20 -11.75 20.15 -9.03
CA ASP A 20 -10.55 19.63 -9.67
C ASP A 20 -9.55 20.75 -9.98
N LYS A 21 -8.26 20.41 -10.00
CA LYS A 21 -7.18 21.31 -10.41
C LYS A 21 -6.88 21.14 -11.89
N TYR A 22 -6.70 22.26 -12.58
CA TYR A 22 -6.34 22.29 -13.99
C TYR A 22 -5.13 23.18 -14.21
N ARG A 23 -4.31 22.83 -15.20
CA ARG A 23 -3.23 23.66 -15.72
C ARG A 23 -3.67 24.28 -17.06
N MET A 24 -3.43 25.57 -17.21
CA MET A 24 -3.69 26.29 -18.46
C MET A 24 -2.36 26.78 -19.04
N GLU A 25 -1.97 26.26 -20.20
CA GLU A 25 -0.87 26.84 -20.98
C GLU A 25 -1.42 27.96 -21.85
N VAL A 26 -0.80 29.15 -21.77
CA VAL A 26 -1.16 30.32 -22.56
C VAL A 26 0.02 30.70 -23.45
N THR A 27 -0.16 30.60 -24.77
CA THR A 27 0.85 31.04 -25.75
C THR A 27 0.56 32.48 -26.20
N ARG A 28 1.50 33.40 -25.94
CA ARG A 28 1.46 34.78 -26.45
C ARG A 28 2.55 34.99 -27.52
N PRO A 29 2.40 35.98 -28.42
CA PRO A 29 3.40 36.26 -29.46
C PRO A 29 4.82 36.53 -28.93
N SER A 30 4.96 36.94 -27.67
CA SER A 30 6.25 37.30 -27.03
C SER A 30 6.82 36.25 -26.06
N GLY A 31 6.22 35.05 -25.94
CA GLY A 31 6.75 33.97 -25.09
C GLY A 31 5.66 33.04 -24.51
N LYS A 32 6.07 32.07 -23.68
CA LYS A 32 5.14 31.18 -22.96
C LYS A 32 4.86 31.71 -21.55
N ALA A 33 3.61 31.67 -21.11
CA ALA A 33 3.24 31.93 -19.73
C ALA A 33 2.48 30.72 -19.17
N TYR A 34 2.75 30.39 -17.90
CA TYR A 34 2.11 29.27 -17.21
C TYR A 34 1.28 29.82 -16.05
N ALA A 35 0.02 29.38 -15.98
CA ALA A 35 -0.82 29.58 -14.81
C ALA A 35 -1.03 28.23 -14.13
N ALA A 36 -0.88 28.21 -12.79
CA ALA A 36 -1.08 27.05 -11.94
C ALA A 36 -2.07 27.41 -10.83
N ASP A 37 -2.85 26.45 -10.34
CA ASP A 37 -4.00 26.65 -9.45
C ASP A 37 -5.21 27.36 -10.09
N VAL A 38 -5.74 26.78 -11.16
CA VAL A 38 -7.05 27.21 -11.69
C VAL A 38 -8.16 26.43 -10.99
N LEU A 39 -9.00 27.14 -10.23
CA LEU A 39 -10.20 26.60 -9.58
C LEU A 39 -11.43 26.99 -10.39
N TYR A 40 -12.27 26.02 -10.76
CA TYR A 40 -13.58 26.27 -11.37
C TYR A 40 -14.67 26.25 -10.28
N ASP A 41 -15.36 27.38 -10.08
CA ASP A 41 -16.41 27.51 -9.04
C ASP A 41 -17.83 27.23 -9.55
N GLY A 42 -17.95 26.70 -10.77
CA GLY A 42 -19.23 26.42 -11.43
C GLY A 42 -19.79 27.59 -12.24
N THR A 43 -19.26 28.81 -12.09
CA THR A 43 -19.66 29.96 -12.92
C THR A 43 -18.48 30.62 -13.62
N TYR A 44 -17.33 30.72 -12.93
CA TYR A 44 -16.11 31.33 -13.48
C TYR A 44 -14.86 30.51 -13.12
N TRP A 45 -13.83 30.68 -13.93
CA TRP A 45 -12.49 30.21 -13.61
C TRP A 45 -11.78 31.28 -12.78
N LYS A 46 -11.29 30.89 -11.59
CA LYS A 46 -10.47 31.75 -10.73
C LYS A 46 -9.03 31.27 -10.80
N ASN A 47 -8.15 32.16 -11.21
CA ASN A 47 -6.71 31.94 -11.19
C ASN A 47 -6.16 32.58 -9.93
N ASN A 48 -5.43 31.83 -9.11
CA ASN A 48 -4.85 32.39 -7.89
C ASN A 48 -3.40 32.86 -8.08
N LYS A 49 -2.64 32.29 -9.03
CA LYS A 49 -1.23 32.67 -9.29
C LYS A 49 -0.77 32.28 -10.70
N GLY A 50 0.09 33.09 -11.32
CA GLY A 50 0.94 32.58 -12.38
C GLY A 50 2.27 33.29 -12.42
N ALA A 51 3.28 32.62 -12.99
CA ALA A 51 4.65 33.09 -13.02
C ALA A 51 5.11 33.28 -14.47
N PHE A 52 5.83 34.37 -14.71
CA PHE A 52 6.54 34.61 -15.96
C PHE A 52 7.99 34.99 -15.64
N ASP A 53 8.93 34.22 -16.19
CA ASP A 53 10.38 34.44 -16.01
C ASP A 53 10.79 34.58 -14.53
N GLY A 54 10.25 33.69 -13.68
CA GLY A 54 10.52 33.66 -12.23
C GLY A 54 9.78 34.73 -11.41
N SER A 55 8.97 35.59 -12.03
CA SER A 55 8.22 36.66 -11.36
C SER A 55 6.73 36.30 -11.26
N GLU A 56 6.14 36.36 -10.06
CA GLU A 56 4.68 36.22 -9.86
C GLU A 56 3.94 37.47 -10.37
N PHE A 57 2.82 37.28 -11.07
CA PHE A 57 1.95 38.37 -11.55
C PHE A 57 0.49 38.15 -11.14
N ASP A 58 -0.19 39.24 -10.76
CA ASP A 58 -1.64 39.30 -10.62
C ASP A 58 -2.29 39.58 -11.98
N TYR A 59 -3.01 38.60 -12.52
CA TYR A 59 -3.63 38.72 -13.83
C TYR A 59 -5.00 39.40 -13.74
N THR A 60 -5.03 40.73 -13.84
CA THR A 60 -6.31 41.42 -14.13
C THR A 60 -6.71 41.29 -15.61
N ASN A 61 -5.78 41.01 -16.55
CA ASN A 61 -6.05 41.09 -18.01
C ASN A 61 -5.19 40.17 -18.92
N ALA A 62 -4.94 38.90 -18.58
CA ALA A 62 -4.19 38.02 -19.51
C ALA A 62 -5.10 37.27 -20.51
N MET A 63 -4.85 37.51 -21.80
CA MET A 63 -5.40 36.76 -22.92
C MET A 63 -4.60 35.47 -23.19
N GLY A 64 -5.29 34.41 -23.63
CA GLY A 64 -4.76 33.52 -24.67
C GLY A 64 -5.38 32.12 -24.70
N PHE A 65 -5.00 31.40 -25.75
CA PHE A 65 -5.47 30.05 -26.10
C PHE A 65 -5.11 29.06 -24.99
N VAL A 66 -6.13 28.32 -24.51
CA VAL A 66 -6.03 27.36 -23.41
C VAL A 66 -5.89 25.95 -23.99
N LEU A 67 -4.71 25.35 -23.85
CA LEU A 67 -4.55 23.89 -23.96
C LEU A 67 -4.65 23.31 -22.56
N ILE A 68 -5.75 22.61 -22.26
CA ILE A 68 -5.90 21.83 -21.02
C ILE A 68 -5.32 20.46 -21.32
N VAL A 69 -4.16 20.17 -20.74
CA VAL A 69 -3.62 18.81 -20.71
C VAL A 69 -3.92 18.24 -19.33
N PRO A 70 -4.49 17.03 -19.20
CA PRO A 70 -4.59 16.39 -17.89
C PRO A 70 -3.18 16.26 -17.30
N GLU A 71 -3.01 16.72 -16.07
CA GLU A 71 -1.80 16.47 -15.31
C GLU A 71 -1.79 14.98 -14.96
N TYR A 72 -0.86 14.23 -15.53
CA TYR A 72 -0.67 12.82 -15.24
C TYR A 72 0.72 12.61 -14.64
N VAL A 73 0.80 11.75 -13.65
CA VAL A 73 2.07 11.33 -13.07
C VAL A 73 2.45 10.00 -13.74
N THR A 74 3.63 9.95 -14.34
CA THR A 74 4.13 8.76 -15.04
C THR A 74 4.55 7.66 -14.08
N GLU A 75 4.77 7.99 -12.82
CA GLU A 75 5.22 7.11 -11.77
C GLU A 75 4.58 7.48 -10.42
N GLY A 76 4.42 6.53 -9.53
CA GLY A 76 4.01 6.80 -8.17
C GLY A 76 4.32 5.61 -7.28
N ASP A 77 4.72 5.89 -6.06
CA ASP A 77 4.99 4.87 -5.07
C ASP A 77 4.04 4.97 -3.87
N ARG A 78 3.83 3.82 -3.23
CA ARG A 78 3.10 3.72 -1.97
C ARG A 78 3.83 2.76 -1.05
N VAL A 79 4.21 3.26 0.12
CA VAL A 79 4.76 2.47 1.21
C VAL A 79 3.65 2.21 2.23
N ALA A 80 3.42 0.94 2.56
CA ALA A 80 2.46 0.55 3.59
C ALA A 80 3.07 0.78 4.99
N LEU A 81 2.21 0.90 6.01
CA LEU A 81 2.68 0.86 7.39
C LEU A 81 3.38 -0.49 7.64
N PRO A 82 4.51 -0.50 8.36
CA PRO A 82 5.25 -1.73 8.57
C PRO A 82 4.46 -2.72 9.44
N LEU A 83 4.58 -4.01 9.10
CA LEU A 83 3.96 -5.11 9.84
C LEU A 83 4.93 -5.63 10.90
N ASP A 84 4.48 -5.69 12.15
CA ASP A 84 5.23 -6.28 13.25
C ASP A 84 5.34 -7.80 13.07
N LEU A 85 6.58 -8.30 12.98
CA LEU A 85 6.88 -9.73 12.86
C LEU A 85 7.34 -10.34 14.18
N SER A 86 7.39 -9.56 15.26
CA SER A 86 8.04 -9.95 16.52
C SER A 86 7.44 -11.18 17.20
N SER A 87 6.25 -11.60 16.78
CA SER A 87 5.57 -12.80 17.25
C SER A 87 6.01 -14.09 16.58
N ILE A 88 6.93 -14.04 15.60
CA ILE A 88 7.32 -15.17 14.74
C ILE A 88 8.81 -15.52 14.98
N PRO A 89 9.12 -16.42 15.93
CA PRO A 89 10.49 -16.78 16.27
C PRO A 89 11.11 -17.87 15.37
N ASP A 90 10.31 -18.59 14.58
CA ASP A 90 10.79 -19.60 13.63
C ASP A 90 9.81 -19.70 12.46
N VAL A 91 10.16 -19.10 11.32
CA VAL A 91 9.33 -19.11 10.12
C VAL A 91 9.22 -20.52 9.55
N ASP A 92 8.02 -20.99 9.24
CA ASP A 92 7.78 -22.18 8.42
C ASP A 92 7.89 -21.84 6.93
N THR A 93 7.04 -20.91 6.48
CA THR A 93 7.02 -20.45 5.09
C THR A 93 6.38 -19.07 5.01
N SER A 94 6.53 -18.42 3.86
CA SER A 94 5.91 -17.13 3.55
C SER A 94 5.30 -17.18 2.15
N LEU A 95 4.32 -16.32 1.91
CA LEU A 95 3.65 -16.18 0.61
C LEU A 95 3.14 -14.76 0.48
N VAL A 96 3.30 -14.18 -0.71
CA VAL A 96 2.63 -12.94 -1.08
C VAL A 96 1.75 -13.17 -2.31
N GLU A 97 0.51 -12.69 -2.23
CA GLU A 97 -0.44 -12.75 -3.34
C GLU A 97 -1.11 -11.41 -3.54
N TRP A 98 -1.32 -11.02 -4.79
CA TRP A 98 -2.08 -9.84 -5.13
C TRP A 98 -2.93 -10.00 -6.38
N THR A 99 -3.91 -9.11 -6.53
CA THR A 99 -4.68 -8.94 -7.76
C THR A 99 -4.41 -7.55 -8.33
N GLU A 100 -4.22 -7.49 -9.64
CA GLU A 100 -3.88 -6.28 -10.36
C GLU A 100 -4.76 -6.09 -11.61
N ASP A 101 -5.06 -4.84 -11.92
CA ASP A 101 -5.47 -4.40 -13.24
C ASP A 101 -4.27 -3.69 -13.86
N LYS A 102 -3.61 -4.36 -14.80
CA LYS A 102 -2.42 -3.89 -15.49
C LYS A 102 -2.71 -3.69 -16.99
N PRO A 103 -3.33 -2.55 -17.38
CA PRO A 103 -3.52 -2.22 -18.78
C PRO A 103 -2.20 -2.18 -19.57
N ALA A 104 -2.27 -2.38 -20.88
CA ALA A 104 -1.09 -2.24 -21.75
C ALA A 104 -0.43 -0.86 -21.56
N ASN A 105 0.91 -0.83 -21.53
CA ASN A 105 1.74 0.36 -21.28
C ASN A 105 1.76 0.87 -19.83
N THR A 106 1.36 0.01 -18.90
CA THR A 106 1.45 0.26 -17.45
C THR A 106 2.24 -0.84 -16.76
N ASP A 107 2.82 -0.54 -15.60
CA ASP A 107 3.46 -1.54 -14.76
C ASP A 107 3.17 -1.37 -13.27
N ILE A 108 3.28 -2.47 -12.53
CA ILE A 108 3.19 -2.54 -11.07
C ILE A 108 4.31 -3.43 -10.57
N GLU A 109 5.14 -2.90 -9.69
CA GLU A 109 6.18 -3.64 -8.98
C GLU A 109 5.89 -3.61 -7.47
N VAL A 110 5.85 -4.80 -6.86
CA VAL A 110 5.69 -4.96 -5.40
C VAL A 110 7.03 -5.36 -4.82
N LYS A 111 7.49 -4.65 -3.79
CA LYS A 111 8.79 -4.85 -3.15
C LYS A 111 8.66 -4.97 -1.64
N PHE A 112 9.56 -5.74 -1.04
CA PHE A 112 9.62 -5.89 0.41
C PHE A 112 11.02 -5.62 0.94
N ALA A 113 11.07 -5.13 2.18
CA ALA A 113 12.29 -4.98 2.97
C ALA A 113 12.00 -5.33 4.42
N ILE A 114 13.03 -5.73 5.16
CA ILE A 114 12.94 -6.07 6.59
C ILE A 114 13.96 -5.26 7.35
N ASN A 115 13.54 -4.64 8.45
CA ASN A 115 14.44 -3.95 9.37
C ASN A 115 14.02 -4.19 10.83
N GLU A 116 14.70 -3.52 11.76
CA GLU A 116 14.47 -3.61 13.21
C GLU A 116 13.82 -2.33 13.78
N ASP A 117 13.35 -1.42 12.91
CA ASP A 117 12.79 -0.12 13.28
C ASP A 117 11.37 0.06 12.68
N PRO A 118 10.32 0.21 13.52
CA PRO A 118 8.95 0.43 13.05
C PRO A 118 8.69 1.81 12.44
N THR A 119 9.62 2.75 12.57
CA THR A 119 9.41 4.17 12.26
C THR A 119 10.34 4.70 11.18
N THR A 120 11.49 4.06 10.98
CA THR A 120 12.44 4.42 9.95
C THR A 120 12.26 3.50 8.75
N GLU A 121 11.83 4.06 7.62
CA GLU A 121 11.71 3.31 6.38
C GLU A 121 13.09 2.81 5.89
N PRO A 122 13.19 1.56 5.39
CA PRO A 122 14.38 1.03 4.71
C PRO A 122 14.85 1.92 3.54
N ALA A 123 16.14 1.84 3.23
CA ALA A 123 16.68 2.54 2.06
C ALA A 123 16.13 1.93 0.76
N ALA A 124 16.04 2.73 -0.30
CA ALA A 124 15.42 2.30 -1.56
C ALA A 124 16.07 1.05 -2.19
N ASP A 125 17.37 0.85 -1.96
CA ASP A 125 18.16 -0.29 -2.44
C ASP A 125 18.02 -1.56 -1.56
N GLU A 126 17.40 -1.45 -0.38
CA GLU A 126 17.11 -2.60 0.49
C GLU A 126 15.81 -3.31 0.10
N TYR A 127 14.95 -2.64 -0.68
CA TYR A 127 13.72 -3.22 -1.20
C TYR A 127 13.98 -4.23 -2.31
N ILE A 128 13.52 -5.46 -2.10
CA ILE A 128 13.66 -6.56 -3.05
C ILE A 128 12.31 -6.80 -3.74
N ALA A 129 12.31 -6.87 -5.08
CA ALA A 129 11.12 -7.16 -5.87
C ALA A 129 10.56 -8.56 -5.56
N ALA A 130 9.25 -8.62 -5.35
CA ALA A 130 8.51 -9.85 -5.15
C ALA A 130 7.85 -10.32 -6.45
N VAL A 131 7.56 -11.62 -6.48
CA VAL A 131 6.80 -12.27 -7.55
C VAL A 131 5.46 -12.72 -6.98
N ASN A 132 4.38 -12.50 -7.74
CA ASN A 132 3.03 -12.83 -7.29
C ASN A 132 2.87 -14.35 -7.15
N GLY A 133 2.50 -14.82 -5.96
CA GLY A 133 2.36 -16.24 -5.65
C GLY A 133 3.64 -16.90 -5.15
N ASP A 134 4.75 -16.16 -5.03
CA ASP A 134 6.01 -16.65 -4.49
C ASP A 134 6.19 -16.28 -3.01
N PRO A 135 7.18 -16.89 -2.32
CA PRO A 135 7.57 -16.47 -0.97
C PRO A 135 7.98 -15.00 -0.90
N ILE A 136 7.74 -14.38 0.26
CA ILE A 136 8.13 -12.99 0.51
C ILE A 136 9.66 -12.89 0.47
N PRO A 137 10.24 -12.03 -0.40
CA PRO A 137 11.68 -11.83 -0.43
C PRO A 137 12.24 -11.39 0.93
N GLY A 138 13.36 -11.98 1.32
CA GLY A 138 13.98 -11.72 2.63
C GLY A 138 13.40 -12.51 3.79
N ILE A 139 12.37 -13.34 3.57
CA ILE A 139 11.82 -14.27 4.58
C ILE A 139 11.98 -15.72 4.08
N SER A 140 12.76 -16.51 4.81
CA SER A 140 13.02 -17.94 4.55
C SER A 140 12.58 -18.81 5.72
N SER A 141 12.34 -20.09 5.44
CA SER A 141 12.09 -21.10 6.49
C SER A 141 13.26 -21.14 7.49
N GLY A 142 12.96 -21.05 8.78
CA GLY A 142 13.94 -21.09 9.87
C GLY A 142 14.40 -19.72 10.34
N ASP A 143 13.96 -18.64 9.68
CA ASP A 143 14.29 -17.29 10.10
C ASP A 143 13.62 -16.95 11.45
N ASP A 144 14.36 -16.27 12.31
CA ASP A 144 13.85 -15.64 13.53
C ASP A 144 13.49 -14.19 13.22
N LEU A 145 12.20 -13.87 13.28
CA LEU A 145 11.67 -12.54 13.00
C LEU A 145 11.36 -11.74 14.27
N THR A 146 11.82 -12.19 15.43
CA THR A 146 11.67 -11.44 16.69
C THR A 146 12.29 -10.04 16.58
N GLY A 147 11.51 -9.01 16.91
CA GLY A 147 11.94 -7.61 16.82
C GLY A 147 12.03 -7.04 15.39
N LYS A 148 11.57 -7.78 14.37
CA LYS A 148 11.64 -7.35 12.97
C LYS A 148 10.32 -6.78 12.47
N TRP A 149 10.43 -5.92 11.45
CA TRP A 149 9.31 -5.24 10.81
C TRP A 149 9.37 -5.46 9.30
N LEU A 150 8.26 -5.88 8.70
CA LEU A 150 8.12 -6.04 7.25
C LEU A 150 7.59 -4.75 6.64
N TRP A 151 8.34 -4.21 5.70
CA TRP A 151 7.95 -3.05 4.90
C TRP A 151 7.54 -3.52 3.50
N ALA A 152 6.42 -2.98 3.00
CA ALA A 152 5.91 -3.28 1.67
C ALA A 152 5.81 -1.98 0.87
N LYS A 153 6.41 -1.96 -0.32
CA LYS A 153 6.39 -0.83 -1.25
C LYS A 153 5.81 -1.26 -2.58
N GLN A 154 4.98 -0.40 -3.14
CA GLN A 154 4.33 -0.59 -4.43
C GLN A 154 4.78 0.54 -5.33
N GLU A 155 5.31 0.23 -6.51
CA GLU A 155 5.70 1.21 -7.52
C GLU A 155 4.85 1.00 -8.77
N LEU A 156 4.14 2.05 -9.17
CA LEU A 156 3.21 2.05 -10.29
C LEU A 156 3.76 2.97 -11.37
N SER A 157 3.73 2.54 -12.63
CA SER A 157 4.17 3.37 -13.75
C SER A 157 3.25 3.30 -14.96
N THR A 158 3.23 4.35 -15.77
CA THR A 158 2.52 4.40 -17.05
C THR A 158 3.28 5.20 -18.10
N THR A 159 3.27 4.70 -19.33
CA THR A 159 3.71 5.44 -20.53
C THR A 159 2.53 5.91 -21.38
N ASP A 160 1.29 5.60 -20.95
CA ASP A 160 0.04 5.98 -21.59
C ASP A 160 -0.83 6.75 -20.59
N ASN A 161 -0.93 8.06 -20.79
CA ASN A 161 -1.62 8.97 -19.86
C ASN A 161 -3.15 8.78 -19.78
N THR A 162 -3.71 7.88 -20.60
CA THR A 162 -5.13 7.50 -20.54
C THR A 162 -5.37 6.26 -19.70
N LYS A 163 -4.31 5.65 -19.14
CA LYS A 163 -4.37 4.39 -18.41
C LYS A 163 -3.67 4.52 -17.06
N THR A 164 -4.26 3.90 -16.06
CA THR A 164 -3.74 3.88 -14.70
C THR A 164 -3.70 2.43 -14.23
N PRO A 165 -2.52 1.87 -13.89
CA PRO A 165 -2.45 0.57 -13.27
C PRO A 165 -3.09 0.60 -11.87
N LYS A 166 -3.66 -0.52 -11.42
CA LYS A 166 -4.29 -0.59 -10.10
C LYS A 166 -3.93 -1.90 -9.41
N LEU A 167 -3.34 -1.79 -8.23
CA LEU A 167 -3.25 -2.90 -7.29
C LEU A 167 -4.56 -2.95 -6.49
N GLN A 168 -5.33 -4.03 -6.64
CA GLN A 168 -6.67 -4.13 -6.06
C GLN A 168 -6.62 -4.70 -4.64
N THR A 169 -5.90 -5.82 -4.47
CA THR A 169 -5.72 -6.48 -3.17
C THR A 169 -4.31 -6.99 -3.05
N MET A 170 -3.72 -6.92 -1.86
CA MET A 170 -2.45 -7.57 -1.51
C MET A 170 -2.65 -8.34 -0.21
N ARG A 171 -2.06 -9.52 -0.12
CA ARG A 171 -2.10 -10.39 1.06
C ARG A 171 -0.72 -10.96 1.32
N GLU A 172 -0.25 -10.75 2.54
CA GLU A 172 0.97 -11.35 3.06
C GLU A 172 0.61 -12.47 4.02
N TYR A 173 1.21 -13.63 3.81
CA TYR A 173 1.10 -14.78 4.70
C TYR A 173 2.49 -15.12 5.23
N ILE A 174 2.62 -15.22 6.55
CA ILE A 174 3.83 -15.70 7.21
C ILE A 174 3.38 -16.75 8.21
N TYR A 175 3.90 -17.96 8.06
CA TYR A 175 3.56 -19.10 8.90
C TYR A 175 4.69 -19.32 9.90
N ASP A 176 4.35 -19.49 11.16
CA ASP A 176 5.27 -19.76 12.26
C ASP A 176 5.28 -21.27 12.56
N LYS A 177 6.47 -21.91 12.57
CA LYS A 177 6.62 -23.32 12.96
C LYS A 177 6.25 -23.56 14.42
N THR A 178 6.49 -22.56 15.27
CA THR A 178 6.25 -22.64 16.71
C THR A 178 4.82 -22.32 17.09
N ALA A 179 4.04 -21.73 16.17
CA ALA A 179 2.59 -21.61 16.28
C ALA A 179 1.98 -23.01 16.23
N LYS A 180 2.05 -23.70 17.37
CA LYS A 180 1.44 -25.02 17.59
C LYS A 180 -0.08 -24.90 17.53
N GLY A 181 -0.62 -24.88 16.32
CA GLY A 181 -1.67 -25.82 16.00
C GLY A 181 -1.08 -27.21 16.24
N VAL A 182 -1.79 -28.03 17.01
CA VAL A 182 -1.40 -29.40 17.38
C VAL A 182 -0.55 -30.05 16.28
N GLY A 183 0.68 -30.49 16.61
CA GLY A 183 1.54 -31.22 15.68
C GLY A 183 0.85 -32.47 15.11
N PRO A 184 1.50 -33.22 14.20
CA PRO A 184 0.88 -34.39 13.59
C PRO A 184 0.32 -35.31 14.67
N MET A 185 -1.02 -35.45 14.70
CA MET A 185 -1.71 -36.33 15.63
C MET A 185 -1.54 -37.77 15.13
N GLU A 186 -0.99 -38.65 15.97
CA GLU A 186 -1.01 -40.07 15.71
C GLU A 186 -2.37 -40.66 16.13
N HIS A 187 -2.77 -41.77 15.49
CA HIS A 187 -4.01 -42.46 15.87
C HIS A 187 -3.90 -42.96 17.32
N GLY A 188 -4.66 -42.35 18.23
CA GLY A 188 -4.63 -42.66 19.66
C GLY A 188 -4.21 -41.50 20.57
N ASP A 189 -3.80 -40.36 20.00
CA ASP A 189 -3.44 -39.18 20.79
C ASP A 189 -4.63 -38.61 21.55
N LEU A 190 -4.42 -38.39 22.86
CA LEU A 190 -5.35 -37.68 23.72
C LEU A 190 -4.97 -36.20 23.78
N VAL A 191 -5.91 -35.36 23.39
CA VAL A 191 -5.74 -33.91 23.25
C VAL A 191 -6.62 -33.21 24.26
N PHE A 192 -6.05 -32.32 25.07
CA PHE A 192 -6.84 -31.50 26.00
C PHE A 192 -6.74 -30.01 25.67
N ARG A 193 -7.84 -29.30 25.93
CA ARG A 193 -7.90 -27.83 25.87
C ARG A 193 -7.62 -27.27 27.26
N GLY A 194 -6.50 -26.55 27.40
CA GLY A 194 -6.29 -25.63 28.53
C GLY A 194 -7.11 -24.35 28.37
N SER A 195 -6.97 -23.40 29.30
CA SER A 195 -7.66 -22.10 29.23
C SER A 195 -7.20 -21.22 28.05
N THR A 196 -6.06 -21.52 27.44
CA THR A 196 -5.46 -20.70 26.38
C THR A 196 -4.77 -21.50 25.25
N VAL A 197 -4.47 -22.80 25.40
CA VAL A 197 -3.76 -23.59 24.38
C VAL A 197 -4.26 -25.05 24.35
N LEU A 198 -4.18 -25.69 23.18
CA LEU A 198 -4.37 -27.15 22.99
C LEU A 198 -3.05 -27.90 23.23
N SER A 199 -3.07 -29.00 23.97
CA SER A 199 -1.86 -29.79 24.26
C SER A 199 -2.06 -31.28 23.99
N ILE A 200 -1.06 -31.93 23.40
CA ILE A 200 -0.97 -33.39 23.19
C ILE A 200 -0.32 -34.02 24.41
N LEU A 201 -0.85 -35.14 24.88
CA LEU A 201 -0.24 -35.90 25.96
C LEU A 201 0.88 -36.82 25.43
N PRO A 202 2.05 -36.90 26.11
CA PRO A 202 3.10 -37.84 25.73
C PRO A 202 2.61 -39.29 25.77
N ALA A 203 3.09 -40.12 24.84
CA ALA A 203 2.84 -41.55 24.84
C ALA A 203 3.36 -42.21 26.14
N GLY A 204 2.57 -43.13 26.72
CA GLY A 204 2.89 -43.83 27.97
C GLY A 204 2.07 -43.43 29.20
N THR A 205 1.00 -42.66 29.04
CA THR A 205 0.03 -42.31 30.10
C THR A 205 -1.06 -43.38 30.35
N ALA A 206 -0.92 -44.57 29.74
CA ALA A 206 -1.78 -45.71 30.05
C ALA A 206 -1.75 -45.96 31.57
N ASP A 207 -2.93 -46.13 32.16
CA ASP A 207 -3.20 -46.29 33.60
C ASP A 207 -3.32 -45.02 34.47
N GLN A 208 -3.24 -43.80 33.91
CA GLN A 208 -3.56 -42.59 34.67
C GLN A 208 -5.03 -42.17 34.50
N VAL A 209 -5.73 -41.89 35.60
CA VAL A 209 -7.11 -41.37 35.56
C VAL A 209 -7.08 -39.85 35.55
N LEU A 210 -7.72 -39.25 34.54
CA LEU A 210 -7.93 -37.81 34.45
C LEU A 210 -9.01 -37.39 35.47
N GLN A 211 -8.64 -36.64 36.51
CA GLN A 211 -9.57 -36.18 37.53
C GLN A 211 -9.79 -34.66 37.47
N THR A 212 -11.05 -34.24 37.31
CA THR A 212 -11.46 -32.84 37.44
C THR A 212 -11.62 -32.49 38.92
N ARG A 213 -10.83 -31.55 39.45
CA ARG A 213 -10.96 -31.07 40.85
C ARG A 213 -11.90 -29.86 41.01
N GLY A 214 -12.94 -29.81 40.18
CA GLY A 214 -13.90 -28.69 40.13
C GLY A 214 -13.51 -27.61 39.09
N THR A 215 -14.39 -26.63 38.92
CA THR A 215 -14.39 -25.66 37.81
C THR A 215 -13.26 -24.61 37.84
N THR A 216 -12.45 -24.58 38.89
CA THR A 216 -11.41 -23.56 39.11
C THR A 216 -9.99 -24.12 39.30
N ARG A 217 -9.77 -25.41 39.06
CA ARG A 217 -8.44 -26.04 39.19
C ARG A 217 -8.04 -26.81 37.93
N SER A 218 -6.76 -26.70 37.55
CA SER A 218 -6.17 -27.45 36.44
C SER A 218 -6.34 -28.96 36.63
N LEU A 219 -6.58 -29.65 35.53
CA LEU A 219 -6.58 -31.10 35.45
C LEU A 219 -5.23 -31.64 35.95
N TRP A 220 -5.28 -32.73 36.70
CA TRP A 220 -4.08 -33.38 37.21
C TRP A 220 -4.22 -34.89 37.11
N TRP A 221 -3.10 -35.56 36.91
CA TRP A 221 -3.03 -37.00 36.83
C TRP A 221 -2.85 -37.60 38.22
N ARG A 222 -3.62 -38.64 38.50
CA ARG A 222 -3.44 -39.47 39.69
C ARG A 222 -3.06 -40.87 39.23
N SER A 223 -1.91 -41.37 39.67
CA SER A 223 -1.62 -42.81 39.61
C SER A 223 -2.59 -43.54 40.54
N PRO A 224 -3.11 -44.71 40.17
CA PRO A 224 -4.02 -45.48 41.02
C PRO A 224 -3.51 -45.63 42.46
#